data_AF-A0A4R6SX83-F1
#
_entry.id   AF-A0A4R6SX83-F1
#
_cell.length_a   1.000
_cell.length_b   1.000
_cell.length_c   1.000
_cell.angle_alpha   90.00
_cell.angle_beta   90.00
_cell.angle_gamma   90.00
#
_symmetry.space_group_name_H-M   'P 1'
#
loop_
_entity.id
_entity.type
_entity.pdbx_description
1 polymer ?
#
loop_
_entity_poly.entity_id
_entity_poly.type
_entity_poly.pdbx_seq_one_letter_code
_entity_poly.pdbx_strand_id
1 'polypeptide(L)'
;MGIIRGGILGGFRNKTGSVIGSSWRTLDVIKGLPKLSGKAPTQSQLEQQAKFGLVTGFLSWISNLVAVGYRSLSGVETEMNVAVAYHLKNAVTGVYPNYELNYGKLMYSRGKLDWPLEYSVATAPNASLAFTWKHEGEDYEFMSATDLVTVLVYNPEKDRFVRLVNAATRSEQELNLQLPVAFAGDTVHCYLSFKSTVRKDLVSSTIYMGQMVVLN
;
A
#
# COMPACT_ATOMS: atom_id res chain seq x y z
N MET A 1 33.45 -3.24 -16.92
CA MET A 1 34.20 -1.97 -16.86
C MET A 1 33.60 -1.11 -15.77
N GLY A 2 34.41 -0.76 -14.77
CA GLY A 2 34.00 0.16 -13.71
C GLY A 2 34.08 1.61 -14.17
N ILE A 3 33.13 2.42 -13.73
CA ILE A 3 33.01 3.84 -14.10
C ILE A 3 33.11 4.64 -12.80
N ILE A 4 34.02 5.60 -12.77
CA ILE A 4 34.13 6.59 -11.69
C ILE A 4 33.52 7.89 -12.20
N ARG A 5 32.51 8.41 -11.50
CA ARG A 5 31.93 9.72 -11.82
C ARG A 5 32.54 10.76 -10.91
N GLY A 6 32.95 11.92 -11.42
CA GLY A 6 33.47 13.02 -10.58
C GLY A 6 34.90 12.85 -10.07
N GLY A 7 35.72 11.99 -10.71
CA GLY A 7 37.12 11.78 -10.33
C GLY A 7 37.26 11.04 -8.99
N ILE A 8 38.37 11.25 -8.28
CA ILE A 8 38.72 10.47 -7.07
C ILE A 8 37.71 10.60 -5.92
N LEU A 9 36.90 11.67 -5.91
CA LEU A 9 35.94 11.98 -4.85
C LEU A 9 34.49 11.55 -5.16
N GLY A 10 34.21 11.02 -6.35
CA GLY A 10 32.84 10.65 -6.71
C GLY A 10 32.60 9.15 -6.82
N GLY A 11 31.33 8.78 -6.96
CA GLY A 11 30.87 7.41 -6.86
C GLY A 11 31.41 6.44 -7.91
N PHE A 12 31.56 5.18 -7.49
CA PHE A 12 31.88 4.05 -8.36
C PHE A 12 30.61 3.39 -8.89
N ARG A 13 30.60 3.03 -10.17
CA ARG A 13 29.52 2.23 -10.80
C ARG A 13 30.11 1.03 -11.52
N ASN A 14 29.42 -0.11 -11.46
CA ASN A 14 29.83 -1.39 -12.02
C ASN A 14 31.04 -2.02 -11.30
N LYS A 15 31.48 -3.17 -11.81
CA LYS A 15 32.60 -3.96 -11.27
C LYS A 15 33.96 -3.40 -11.69
N THR A 16 34.84 -3.22 -10.71
CA THR A 16 36.27 -2.94 -10.85
C THR A 16 37.05 -3.92 -9.97
N GLY A 17 37.71 -4.91 -10.57
CA GLY A 17 38.44 -5.93 -9.82
C GLY A 17 37.54 -6.75 -8.89
N SER A 18 37.87 -6.76 -7.60
CA SER A 18 37.14 -7.48 -6.53
C SER A 18 35.96 -6.69 -5.96
N VAL A 19 35.73 -5.49 -6.46
CA VAL A 19 34.80 -4.52 -5.89
C VAL A 19 33.73 -4.14 -6.91
N ILE A 20 32.52 -3.90 -6.42
CA ILE A 20 31.38 -3.44 -7.20
C ILE A 20 30.92 -2.12 -6.61
N GLY A 21 30.94 -1.07 -7.43
CA GLY A 21 30.33 0.22 -7.11
C GLY A 21 28.89 0.28 -7.59
N SER A 22 28.02 0.86 -6.78
CA SER A 22 26.63 1.14 -7.12
C SER A 22 26.15 2.38 -6.40
N SER A 23 25.35 3.21 -7.07
CA SER A 23 24.62 4.29 -6.40
C SER A 23 23.24 3.78 -5.97
N TRP A 24 22.88 4.00 -4.72
CA TRP A 24 21.54 3.72 -4.19
C TRP A 24 20.96 4.99 -3.59
N ARG A 25 19.98 5.57 -4.30
CA ARG A 25 19.39 6.89 -4.02
C ARG A 25 20.47 7.96 -3.85
N THR A 26 20.71 8.43 -2.63
CA THR A 26 21.69 9.47 -2.29
C THR A 26 23.03 8.92 -1.81
N LEU A 27 23.19 7.59 -1.73
CA LEU A 27 24.38 6.92 -1.21
C LEU A 27 25.17 6.25 -2.33
N ASP A 28 26.46 6.54 -2.40
CA ASP A 28 27.40 5.77 -3.20
C ASP A 28 27.94 4.61 -2.35
N VAL A 29 27.69 3.38 -2.82
CA VAL A 29 27.96 2.17 -2.05
C VAL A 29 28.97 1.31 -2.79
N ILE A 30 29.95 0.83 -2.03
CA ILE A 30 31.00 -0.07 -2.50
C ILE A 30 30.82 -1.42 -1.81
N LYS A 31 30.72 -2.49 -2.59
CA LYS A 31 30.51 -3.86 -2.09
C LYS A 31 31.56 -4.81 -2.65
N GLY A 32 31.96 -5.81 -1.86
CA GLY A 32 32.77 -6.91 -2.36
C GLY A 32 31.97 -7.82 -3.30
N LEU A 33 32.66 -8.66 -4.07
CA LEU A 33 32.01 -9.68 -4.89
C LEU A 33 31.15 -10.62 -4.01
N PRO A 34 29.91 -10.94 -4.44
CA PRO A 34 29.10 -11.90 -3.72
C PRO A 34 29.76 -13.28 -3.76
N LYS A 35 29.84 -13.93 -2.59
CA LYS A 35 30.27 -15.33 -2.49
C LYS A 35 29.05 -16.21 -2.75
N LEU A 36 29.07 -16.98 -3.84
CA LEU A 36 28.04 -17.98 -4.10
C LEU A 36 28.07 -19.05 -3.01
N SER A 37 26.91 -19.33 -2.43
CA SER A 37 26.72 -20.40 -1.44
C SER A 37 25.78 -21.44 -2.02
N GLY A 38 26.18 -22.72 -2.00
CA GLY A 38 25.33 -23.85 -2.40
C GLY A 38 24.49 -24.43 -1.26
N LYS A 39 24.47 -23.77 -0.09
CA LYS A 39 23.73 -24.25 1.08
C LYS A 39 22.22 -24.05 0.87
N ALA A 40 21.45 -25.09 1.19
CA ALA A 40 20.00 -24.99 1.23
C ALA A 40 19.56 -23.93 2.27
N PRO A 41 18.44 -23.22 2.02
CA PRO A 41 17.92 -22.25 2.96
C PRO A 41 17.50 -22.92 4.27
N THR A 42 17.75 -22.25 5.39
CA THR A 42 17.30 -22.72 6.70
C THR A 42 15.78 -22.59 6.84
N GLN A 43 15.17 -23.32 7.79
CA GLN A 43 13.74 -23.22 8.05
C GLN A 43 13.28 -21.78 8.30
N SER A 44 14.01 -21.02 9.12
CA SER A 44 13.75 -19.60 9.37
C SER A 44 13.83 -18.72 8.12
N GLN A 45 14.69 -19.06 7.16
CA GLN A 45 14.78 -18.36 5.88
C GLN A 45 13.57 -18.67 5.00
N LEU A 46 13.12 -19.92 4.96
CA LEU A 46 11.93 -20.33 4.22
C LEU A 46 10.67 -19.65 4.77
N GLU A 47 10.53 -19.58 6.09
CA GLU A 47 9.42 -18.87 6.75
C GLU A 47 9.40 -17.40 6.35
N GLN A 48 10.54 -16.73 6.42
CA GLN A 48 10.63 -15.32 6.07
C GLN A 48 10.37 -15.07 4.57
N GLN A 49 10.88 -15.95 3.70
CA GLN A 49 10.62 -15.88 2.26
C GLN A 49 9.14 -16.05 1.95
N ALA A 50 8.45 -16.99 2.60
CA ALA A 50 7.02 -17.20 2.43
C ALA A 50 6.20 -15.97 2.86
N LYS A 51 6.48 -15.41 4.05
CA LYS A 51 5.82 -14.18 4.53
C LYS A 51 6.07 -12.99 3.60
N PHE A 52 7.31 -12.82 3.15
CA PHE A 52 7.68 -11.75 2.24
C PHE A 52 7.01 -11.89 0.88
N GLY A 53 6.97 -13.11 0.33
CA GLY A 53 6.29 -13.40 -0.93
C GLY A 53 4.78 -13.10 -0.87
N LEU A 54 4.12 -13.50 0.23
CA LEU A 54 2.71 -13.22 0.45
C LEU A 54 2.42 -11.71 0.48
N VAL A 55 3.14 -10.96 1.31
CA VAL A 55 2.92 -9.52 1.48
C VAL A 55 3.29 -8.74 0.20
N THR A 56 4.43 -9.05 -0.42
CA THR A 56 4.87 -8.32 -1.62
C THR A 56 4.02 -8.65 -2.83
N GLY A 57 3.58 -9.90 -2.99
CA GLY A 57 2.63 -10.31 -4.02
C GLY A 57 1.34 -9.51 -3.92
N PHE A 58 0.75 -9.44 -2.74
CA PHE A 58 -0.47 -8.67 -2.49
C PHE A 58 -0.28 -7.17 -2.74
N LEU A 59 0.74 -6.55 -2.13
CA LEU A 59 0.98 -5.11 -2.24
C LEU A 59 1.37 -4.68 -3.67
N SER A 60 1.92 -5.59 -4.49
CA SER A 60 2.32 -5.26 -5.86
C SER A 60 1.15 -4.78 -6.72
N TRP A 61 -0.04 -5.37 -6.53
CA TRP A 61 -1.28 -5.00 -7.23
C TRP A 61 -1.75 -3.58 -6.89
N ILE A 62 -1.39 -3.07 -5.70
CA ILE A 62 -1.76 -1.75 -5.20
C ILE A 62 -0.56 -0.82 -5.01
N SER A 63 0.57 -1.14 -5.65
CA SER A 63 1.84 -0.40 -5.55
C SER A 63 1.70 1.11 -5.79
N ASN A 64 0.87 1.52 -6.75
CA ASN A 64 0.61 2.94 -7.03
C ASN A 64 -0.08 3.65 -5.86
N LEU A 65 -0.98 2.98 -5.14
CA LEU A 65 -1.65 3.53 -3.96
C LEU A 65 -0.67 3.64 -2.80
N VAL A 66 0.13 2.58 -2.60
CA VAL A 66 1.17 2.53 -1.55
C VAL A 66 2.21 3.63 -1.76
N ALA A 67 2.62 3.88 -3.01
CA ALA A 67 3.58 4.93 -3.33
C ALA A 67 3.08 6.33 -2.96
N VAL A 68 1.77 6.58 -3.05
CA VAL A 68 1.17 7.86 -2.61
C VAL A 68 0.96 7.86 -1.10
N GLY A 69 0.43 6.76 -0.57
CA GLY A 69 -0.01 6.64 0.81
C GLY A 69 1.11 6.56 1.85
N TYR A 70 2.31 6.11 1.47
CA TYR A 70 3.46 6.00 2.38
C TYR A 70 4.55 7.05 2.13
N ARG A 71 4.33 7.98 1.21
CA ARG A 71 5.32 8.98 0.79
C ARG A 71 5.80 9.89 1.92
N SER A 72 4.91 10.26 2.84
CA SER A 72 5.25 11.08 4.01
C SER A 72 6.05 10.33 5.08
N LEU A 73 6.03 8.99 5.05
CA LEU A 73 6.73 8.11 5.99
C LEU A 73 8.06 7.60 5.42
N SER A 74 8.22 7.61 4.10
CA SER A 74 9.46 7.22 3.44
C SER A 74 10.51 8.33 3.54
N GLY A 75 11.69 7.98 4.03
CA GLY A 75 12.89 8.81 3.92
C GLY A 75 13.85 8.24 2.89
N VAL A 76 14.88 7.54 3.37
CA VAL A 76 15.84 6.84 2.51
C VAL A 76 15.24 5.54 1.95
N GLU A 77 14.39 4.85 2.73
CA GLU A 77 13.71 3.64 2.29
C GLU A 77 12.61 3.94 1.27
N THR A 78 12.27 2.96 0.42
CA THR A 78 11.15 3.11 -0.51
C THR A 78 9.82 2.98 0.22
N GLU A 79 8.80 3.65 -0.28
CA GLU A 79 7.42 3.63 0.20
C GLU A 79 6.91 2.18 0.32
N MET A 80 7.22 1.37 -0.70
CA MET A 80 6.90 -0.06 -0.73
C MET A 80 7.58 -0.82 0.41
N ASN A 81 8.85 -0.55 0.73
CA ASN A 81 9.56 -1.23 1.81
C ASN A 81 8.97 -0.88 3.18
N VAL A 82 8.61 0.39 3.39
CA VAL A 82 7.94 0.83 4.63
C VAL A 82 6.59 0.14 4.78
N ALA A 83 5.82 0.04 3.70
CA ALA A 83 4.55 -0.67 3.71
C ALA A 83 4.74 -2.17 3.98
N VAL A 84 5.68 -2.84 3.31
CA VAL A 84 5.97 -4.27 3.54
C VAL A 84 6.39 -4.51 4.99
N ALA A 85 7.25 -3.66 5.56
CA ALA A 85 7.67 -3.77 6.95
C ALA A 85 6.51 -3.65 7.94
N TYR A 86 5.53 -2.78 7.67
CA TYR A 86 4.32 -2.68 8.47
C TYR A 86 3.48 -3.97 8.41
N HIS A 87 3.22 -4.48 7.20
CA HIS A 87 2.36 -5.65 7.00
C HIS A 87 2.98 -6.94 7.53
N LEU A 88 4.29 -7.13 7.38
CA LEU A 88 4.99 -8.28 7.95
C LEU A 88 4.89 -8.35 9.47
N LYS A 89 4.81 -7.19 10.15
CA LYS A 89 4.66 -7.11 11.60
C LYS A 89 3.22 -7.27 12.07
N ASN A 90 2.25 -6.75 11.31
CA ASN A 90 0.89 -6.57 11.81
C ASN A 90 -0.17 -7.42 11.09
N ALA A 91 0.00 -7.68 9.80
CA ALA A 91 -1.04 -8.21 8.92
C ALA A 91 -0.82 -9.67 8.49
N VAL A 92 0.30 -10.30 8.83
CA VAL A 92 0.52 -11.72 8.54
C VAL A 92 0.09 -12.57 9.71
N THR A 93 -0.75 -13.56 9.45
CA THR A 93 -1.24 -14.56 10.42
C THR A 93 -0.98 -15.98 9.92
N GLY A 94 -1.08 -16.96 10.82
CA GLY A 94 -0.88 -18.38 10.49
C GLY A 94 0.51 -18.92 10.86
N VAL A 95 0.76 -20.16 10.45
CA VAL A 95 1.97 -20.92 10.74
C VAL A 95 2.50 -21.52 9.45
N TYR A 96 3.82 -21.61 9.31
CA TYR A 96 4.44 -22.19 8.12
C TYR A 96 3.89 -23.60 7.83
N PRO A 97 3.57 -23.95 6.57
CA PRO A 97 3.73 -23.14 5.35
C PRO A 97 2.53 -22.23 5.00
N ASN A 98 1.44 -22.32 5.75
CA ASN A 98 0.16 -21.67 5.45
C ASN A 98 0.06 -20.31 6.16
N TYR A 99 0.64 -19.28 5.53
CA TYR A 99 0.45 -17.90 5.96
C TYR A 99 -0.71 -17.25 5.23
N GLU A 100 -1.48 -16.45 5.95
CA GLU A 100 -2.62 -15.70 5.44
C GLU A 100 -2.50 -14.22 5.82
N LEU A 101 -3.18 -13.37 5.03
CA LEU A 101 -3.25 -11.95 5.31
C LEU A 101 -4.51 -11.64 6.12
N ASN A 102 -4.32 -10.92 7.23
CA ASN A 102 -5.41 -10.33 7.97
C ASN A 102 -5.88 -9.07 7.25
N TYR A 103 -6.97 -9.20 6.49
CA TYR A 103 -7.58 -8.12 5.72
C TYR A 103 -7.95 -6.90 6.58
N GLY A 104 -8.33 -7.08 7.85
CA GLY A 104 -8.68 -5.96 8.73
C GLY A 104 -7.49 -5.06 9.13
N LYS A 105 -6.25 -5.56 8.99
CA LYS A 105 -5.02 -4.82 9.30
C LYS A 105 -4.27 -4.35 8.05
N LEU A 106 -4.84 -4.53 6.86
CA LEU A 106 -4.25 -4.03 5.63
C LEU A 106 -4.40 -2.51 5.55
N MET A 107 -3.29 -1.84 5.24
CA MET A 107 -3.25 -0.38 5.09
C MET A 107 -2.45 -0.03 3.85
N TYR A 108 -3.07 0.60 2.86
CA TYR A 108 -2.36 1.07 1.66
C TYR A 108 -1.92 2.52 1.77
N SER A 109 -2.48 3.27 2.72
CA SER A 109 -2.13 4.65 3.03
C SER A 109 -1.96 4.86 4.52
N ARG A 110 -0.99 5.67 4.92
CA ARG A 110 -0.76 6.05 6.30
C ARG A 110 -0.28 7.49 6.40
N GLY A 111 -1.08 8.32 7.04
CA GLY A 111 -0.76 9.72 7.24
C GLY A 111 -1.61 10.38 8.31
N LYS A 112 -1.53 11.71 8.36
CA LYS A 112 -2.06 12.55 9.44
C LYS A 112 -3.34 13.31 9.08
N LEU A 113 -3.88 13.08 7.88
CA LEU A 113 -5.15 13.69 7.50
C LEU A 113 -6.27 13.08 8.35
N ASP A 114 -7.11 13.92 8.94
CA ASP A 114 -8.10 13.50 9.91
C ASP A 114 -9.29 12.82 9.24
N TRP A 115 -9.86 11.87 9.95
CA TRP A 115 -11.01 11.10 9.49
C TRP A 115 -12.33 11.65 10.03
N PRO A 116 -13.41 11.57 9.24
CA PRO A 116 -14.77 11.69 9.75
C PRO A 116 -15.03 10.80 10.97
N LEU A 117 -15.75 11.32 11.95
CA LEU A 117 -16.22 10.55 13.11
C LEU A 117 -17.28 9.52 12.72
N GLU A 118 -18.11 9.88 11.74
CA GLU A 118 -19.17 9.04 11.21
C GLU A 118 -18.86 8.66 9.76
N TYR A 119 -18.84 7.37 9.49
CA TYR A 119 -18.68 6.78 8.17
C TYR A 119 -19.41 5.44 8.13
N SER A 120 -19.99 5.11 6.98
CA SER A 120 -20.64 3.82 6.78
C SER A 120 -20.49 3.34 5.35
N VAL A 121 -20.62 2.03 5.16
CA VAL A 121 -20.70 1.39 3.86
C VAL A 121 -21.99 0.58 3.84
N ALA A 122 -22.76 0.72 2.77
CA ALA A 122 -23.98 -0.03 2.52
C ALA A 122 -23.89 -0.72 1.17
N THR A 123 -24.48 -1.90 1.06
CA THR A 123 -24.65 -2.58 -0.22
C THR A 123 -25.92 -2.07 -0.90
N ALA A 124 -25.80 -1.79 -2.20
CA ALA A 124 -26.89 -1.35 -3.04
C ALA A 124 -27.10 -2.37 -4.18
N PRO A 125 -28.31 -2.45 -4.75
CA PRO A 125 -28.62 -3.38 -5.85
C PRO A 125 -27.78 -3.07 -7.10
N ASN A 126 -27.71 -4.01 -8.04
CA ASN A 126 -26.87 -3.96 -9.25
C ASN A 126 -25.37 -3.97 -8.95
N ALA A 127 -24.91 -4.81 -8.01
CA ALA A 127 -23.51 -4.94 -7.63
C ALA A 127 -22.85 -3.60 -7.26
N SER A 128 -23.53 -2.78 -6.46
CA SER A 128 -23.03 -1.46 -6.08
C SER A 128 -22.80 -1.32 -4.57
N LEU A 129 -21.82 -0.47 -4.22
CA LEU A 129 -21.50 -0.14 -2.84
C LEU A 129 -21.64 1.37 -2.65
N ALA A 130 -22.47 1.74 -1.67
CA ALA A 130 -22.66 3.12 -1.26
C ALA A 130 -21.78 3.41 -0.04
N PHE A 131 -20.78 4.25 -0.24
CA PHE A 131 -19.91 4.76 0.81
C PHE A 131 -20.45 6.10 1.27
N THR A 132 -20.65 6.27 2.58
CA THR A 132 -21.05 7.55 3.15
C THR A 132 -20.08 7.96 4.25
N TRP A 133 -19.78 9.24 4.32
CA TRP A 133 -18.98 9.83 5.39
C TRP A 133 -19.45 11.23 5.68
N LYS A 134 -19.34 11.62 6.94
CA LYS A 134 -19.80 12.94 7.37
C LYS A 134 -18.66 13.95 7.32
N HIS A 135 -18.90 15.10 6.71
CA HIS A 135 -17.99 16.23 6.79
C HIS A 135 -18.65 17.32 7.64
N GLU A 136 -18.27 17.38 8.91
CA GLU A 136 -18.68 18.40 9.86
C GLU A 136 -17.44 19.12 10.38
N GLY A 137 -17.39 20.43 10.16
CA GLY A 137 -16.31 21.29 10.63
C GLY A 137 -15.76 22.21 9.55
N GLU A 138 -15.04 23.23 9.97
CA GLU A 138 -14.36 24.15 9.07
C GLU A 138 -13.07 23.54 8.52
N ASP A 139 -12.65 24.00 7.34
CA ASP A 139 -11.38 23.61 6.75
C ASP A 139 -10.21 24.06 7.64
N TYR A 140 -9.28 23.14 7.92
CA TYR A 140 -8.02 23.43 8.61
C TYR A 140 -6.88 22.59 8.05
N GLU A 141 -5.72 22.66 8.69
CA GLU A 141 -4.47 22.05 8.22
C GLU A 141 -4.52 20.54 7.90
N PHE A 142 -5.43 19.79 8.55
CA PHE A 142 -5.58 18.33 8.38
C PHE A 142 -6.96 17.89 7.88
N MET A 143 -7.80 18.83 7.44
CA MET A 143 -9.11 18.55 6.85
C MET A 143 -9.48 19.66 5.88
N SER A 144 -9.77 19.31 4.62
CA SER A 144 -10.41 20.22 3.68
C SER A 144 -11.60 19.56 3.01
N ALA A 145 -12.65 20.33 2.75
CA ALA A 145 -13.80 19.94 1.94
C ALA A 145 -13.39 19.41 0.56
N THR A 146 -12.26 19.90 0.03
CA THR A 146 -11.73 19.51 -1.29
C THR A 146 -10.85 18.26 -1.27
N ASP A 147 -10.64 17.64 -0.11
CA ASP A 147 -9.88 16.39 0.00
C ASP A 147 -10.53 15.31 -0.88
N LEU A 148 -9.73 14.53 -1.59
CA LEU A 148 -10.18 13.53 -2.53
C LEU A 148 -10.21 12.14 -1.90
N VAL A 149 -11.32 11.44 -2.08
CA VAL A 149 -11.50 10.07 -1.61
C VAL A 149 -10.87 9.08 -2.56
N THR A 150 -10.17 8.10 -2.00
CA THR A 150 -9.67 6.92 -2.72
C THR A 150 -10.27 5.69 -2.06
N VAL A 151 -10.89 4.84 -2.87
CA VAL A 151 -11.52 3.59 -2.44
C VAL A 151 -10.80 2.41 -3.04
N LEU A 152 -10.62 1.37 -2.23
CA LEU A 152 -10.10 0.08 -2.64
C LEU A 152 -11.05 -1.01 -2.14
N VAL A 153 -11.54 -1.83 -3.05
CA VAL A 153 -12.34 -3.02 -2.76
C VAL A 153 -11.56 -4.25 -3.20
N TYR A 154 -11.41 -5.21 -2.29
CA TYR A 154 -10.74 -6.48 -2.55
C TYR A 154 -11.70 -7.65 -2.44
N ASN A 155 -11.68 -8.52 -3.44
CA ASN A 155 -12.41 -9.78 -3.44
C ASN A 155 -11.43 -10.94 -3.22
N PRO A 156 -11.45 -11.62 -2.05
CA PRO A 156 -10.57 -12.73 -1.73
C PRO A 156 -10.84 -13.99 -2.56
N GLU A 157 -12.07 -14.22 -3.02
CA GLU A 157 -12.41 -15.43 -3.79
C GLU A 157 -11.82 -15.41 -5.19
N LYS A 158 -11.81 -14.23 -5.82
CA LYS A 158 -11.34 -14.04 -7.20
C LYS A 158 -9.93 -13.44 -7.27
N ASP A 159 -9.34 -13.11 -6.13
CA ASP A 159 -8.08 -12.38 -5.99
C ASP A 159 -7.99 -11.14 -6.89
N ARG A 160 -9.06 -10.33 -6.85
CA ARG A 160 -9.21 -9.13 -7.68
C ARG A 160 -9.42 -7.89 -6.84
N PHE A 161 -8.90 -6.78 -7.33
CA PHE A 161 -9.03 -5.46 -6.74
C PHE A 161 -9.80 -4.53 -7.66
N VAL A 162 -10.73 -3.77 -7.10
CA VAL A 162 -11.34 -2.60 -7.73
C VAL A 162 -10.84 -1.38 -6.97
N ARG A 163 -10.22 -0.45 -7.69
CA ARG A 163 -9.67 0.77 -7.10
C ARG A 163 -10.23 1.98 -7.82
N LEU A 164 -10.63 2.98 -7.06
CA LEU A 164 -11.08 4.26 -7.59
C LEU A 164 -10.28 5.36 -6.88
N VAL A 165 -9.43 6.04 -7.65
CA VAL A 165 -8.55 7.10 -7.15
C VAL A 165 -9.20 8.44 -7.48
N ASN A 166 -9.23 9.35 -6.51
CA ASN A 166 -9.90 10.65 -6.66
C ASN A 166 -11.38 10.52 -7.05
N ALA A 167 -12.09 9.63 -6.37
CA ALA A 167 -13.44 9.23 -6.69
C ALA A 167 -14.48 10.33 -6.46
N ALA A 168 -14.37 11.02 -5.33
CA ALA A 168 -15.28 12.06 -4.88
C ALA A 168 -14.53 13.06 -4.01
N THR A 169 -15.08 14.25 -3.86
CA THR A 169 -14.62 15.23 -2.87
C THR A 169 -15.16 14.91 -1.49
N ARG A 170 -14.47 15.32 -0.43
CA ARG A 170 -14.91 15.11 0.95
C ARG A 170 -16.25 15.82 1.22
N SER A 171 -16.52 16.92 0.54
CA SER A 171 -17.80 17.64 0.58
C SER A 171 -19.00 16.90 -0.01
N GLU A 172 -18.78 15.92 -0.90
CA GLU A 172 -19.90 15.16 -1.49
C GLU A 172 -20.56 14.22 -0.48
N GLN A 173 -19.84 13.81 0.58
CA GLN A 173 -20.32 12.95 1.68
C GLN A 173 -20.82 11.56 1.29
N GLU A 174 -20.98 11.28 0.00
CA GLU A 174 -21.43 10.02 -0.56
C GLU A 174 -20.59 9.65 -1.79
N LEU A 175 -20.37 8.35 -2.00
CA LEU A 175 -19.80 7.79 -3.21
C LEU A 175 -20.43 6.44 -3.51
N ASN A 176 -21.01 6.32 -4.71
CA ASN A 176 -21.54 5.07 -5.22
C ASN A 176 -20.53 4.41 -6.17
N LEU A 177 -19.99 3.27 -5.74
CA LEU A 177 -19.05 2.48 -6.51
C LEU A 177 -19.77 1.31 -7.17
N GLN A 178 -19.76 1.28 -8.51
CA GLN A 178 -20.22 0.13 -9.28
C GLN A 178 -19.13 -0.94 -9.33
N LEU A 179 -19.44 -2.14 -8.87
CA LEU A 179 -18.55 -3.29 -8.98
C LEU A 179 -18.87 -4.09 -10.25
N PRO A 180 -17.92 -4.85 -10.79
CA PRO A 180 -18.22 -5.80 -11.85
C PRO A 180 -19.30 -6.78 -11.41
N VAL A 181 -20.26 -7.09 -12.30
CA VAL A 181 -21.33 -8.08 -12.07
C VAL A 181 -20.77 -9.44 -11.65
N ALA A 182 -19.55 -9.76 -12.08
CA ALA A 182 -18.84 -10.95 -11.67
C ALA A 182 -18.62 -11.05 -10.15
N PHE A 183 -18.75 -9.97 -9.36
CA PHE A 183 -18.61 -10.01 -7.90
C PHE A 183 -19.94 -10.20 -7.17
N ALA A 184 -21.07 -10.24 -7.87
CA ALA A 184 -22.37 -10.45 -7.24
C ALA A 184 -22.41 -11.79 -6.50
N GLY A 185 -22.80 -11.76 -5.22
CA GLY A 185 -22.81 -12.91 -4.33
C GLY A 185 -21.51 -13.15 -3.55
N ASP A 186 -20.39 -12.52 -3.93
CA ASP A 186 -19.12 -12.71 -3.24
C ASP A 186 -19.00 -11.76 -2.03
N THR A 187 -18.17 -12.16 -1.06
CA THR A 187 -17.78 -11.29 0.05
C THR A 187 -16.61 -10.41 -0.34
N VAL A 188 -16.74 -9.09 -0.20
CA VAL A 188 -15.69 -8.11 -0.52
C VAL A 188 -15.24 -7.33 0.71
N HIS A 189 -13.95 -7.05 0.78
CA HIS A 189 -13.32 -6.20 1.80
C HIS A 189 -13.20 -4.77 1.30
N CYS A 190 -13.74 -3.83 2.05
CA CYS A 190 -13.79 -2.42 1.66
C CYS A 190 -12.81 -1.58 2.47
N TYR A 191 -12.05 -0.75 1.76
CA TYR A 191 -11.09 0.17 2.33
C TYR A 191 -11.24 1.55 1.72
N LEU A 192 -11.05 2.57 2.54
CA LEU A 192 -11.14 3.96 2.10
C LEU A 192 -9.99 4.76 2.72
N SER A 193 -9.59 5.81 2.01
CA SER A 193 -8.57 6.79 2.44
C SER A 193 -8.82 8.13 1.77
N PHE A 194 -8.38 9.20 2.41
CA PHE A 194 -8.43 10.55 1.87
C PHE A 194 -7.04 11.01 1.46
N LYS A 195 -7.00 11.87 0.45
CA LYS A 195 -5.80 12.53 -0.05
C LYS A 195 -6.08 14.02 -0.17
N SER A 196 -5.21 14.84 0.40
CA SER A 196 -5.37 16.29 0.29
C SER A 196 -5.00 16.80 -1.10
N THR A 197 -5.77 17.77 -1.58
CA THR A 197 -5.51 18.55 -2.79
C THR A 197 -4.66 19.79 -2.49
N VAL A 198 -4.77 20.32 -1.26
CA VAL A 198 -4.08 21.53 -0.80
C VAL A 198 -2.61 21.25 -0.52
N ARG A 199 -2.33 20.15 0.21
CA ARG A 199 -0.96 19.76 0.56
C ARG A 199 -0.56 18.47 -0.13
N LYS A 200 0.43 18.61 -1.00
CA LYS A 200 1.09 17.47 -1.63
C LYS A 200 1.66 16.56 -0.54
N ASP A 201 1.36 15.27 -0.64
CA ASP A 201 1.81 14.20 0.26
C ASP A 201 1.08 14.11 1.62
N LEU A 202 0.06 14.95 1.86
CA LEU A 202 -0.84 14.79 2.99
C LEU A 202 -1.96 13.78 2.64
N VAL A 203 -1.97 12.67 3.36
CA VAL A 203 -2.92 11.56 3.18
C VAL A 203 -3.46 11.12 4.53
N SER A 204 -4.62 10.47 4.53
CA SER A 204 -5.16 9.83 5.74
C SER A 204 -4.64 8.41 5.87
N SER A 205 -4.76 7.85 7.08
CA SER A 205 -4.56 6.42 7.29
C SER A 205 -5.73 5.64 6.70
N THR A 206 -5.47 4.52 6.02
CA THR A 206 -6.54 3.65 5.50
C THR A 206 -7.42 3.15 6.64
N ILE A 207 -8.74 3.23 6.46
CA ILE A 207 -9.70 2.57 7.34
C ILE A 207 -10.30 1.36 6.62
N TYR A 208 -10.34 0.25 7.34
CA TYR A 208 -11.10 -0.93 6.95
C TYR A 208 -12.56 -0.73 7.35
N MET A 209 -13.45 -0.67 6.36
CA MET A 209 -14.88 -0.43 6.57
C MET A 209 -15.67 -1.72 6.84
N GLY A 210 -15.02 -2.88 6.75
CA GLY A 210 -15.65 -4.17 6.98
C GLY A 210 -15.75 -5.04 5.73
N GLN A 211 -16.43 -6.16 5.91
CA GLN A 211 -16.76 -7.11 4.85
C GLN A 211 -18.22 -6.91 4.44
N MET A 212 -18.48 -6.88 3.14
CA MET A 212 -19.81 -6.68 2.58
C MET A 212 -20.09 -7.80 1.57
N VAL A 213 -21.32 -8.32 1.56
CA VAL A 213 -21.75 -9.26 0.51
C VAL A 213 -22.36 -8.44 -0.62
N VAL A 214 -21.81 -8.57 -1.82
CA VAL A 214 -22.28 -7.81 -2.98
C VAL A 214 -23.65 -8.33 -3.39
N LEU A 215 -24.65 -7.46 -3.37
CA LEU A 215 -25.99 -7.78 -3.82
C LEU A 215 -26.06 -7.70 -5.35
N ASN A 216 -26.80 -8.63 -5.96
CA ASN A 216 -27.12 -8.56 -7.38
C ASN A 216 -28.17 -7.47 -7.65
#